data_AF-A0A0Q6QMU6-F1
#
_entry.id   AF-A0A0Q6QMU6-F1
#
_cell.length_a   1.000
_cell.length_b   1.000
_cell.length_c   1.000
_cell.angle_alpha   90.00
_cell.angle_beta   90.00
_cell.angle_gamma   90.00
#
_symmetry.space_group_name_H-M   'P 1'
#
loop_
_entity.id
_entity.type
_entity.pdbx_description
1 polymer ?
#
loop_
_entity_poly.entity_id
_entity_poly.type
_entity_poly.pdbx_seq_one_letter_code
_entity_poly.pdbx_strand_id
1 'polypeptide(L)'
;MSQLYSVAIEKIYQPEEVFFSAPFDIDPSLFGRLPLPGPPAEDSDKITFLKTDEEMRLAGKRLGNCLDDMIFDVANGERYYCVWTGTPEVVIELFNDAPTGFKIGPMKLARNKEVPEHLLREIANELVLLGIKDLPSWRLPLTDLLRSPHVDDAKAYWAGLRVA
;
A
#
# COMPACT_ATOMS: atom_id res chain seq x y z
N MET A 1 2.58 -41.48 25.61
CA MET A 1 2.85 -41.17 24.19
C MET A 1 2.18 -39.84 23.87
N SER A 2 2.58 -38.72 24.47
CA SER A 2 3.83 -37.94 24.31
C SER A 2 3.95 -37.28 22.94
N GLN A 3 3.43 -36.04 22.88
CA GLN A 3 4.08 -34.84 22.33
C GLN A 3 4.97 -35.02 21.09
N LEU A 4 4.43 -34.94 19.87
CA LEU A 4 5.25 -34.73 18.65
C LEU A 4 4.55 -33.98 17.49
N TYR A 5 3.54 -33.13 17.75
CA TYR A 5 2.89 -32.33 16.69
C TYR A 5 2.74 -30.83 16.99
N SER A 6 3.59 -30.27 17.87
CA SER A 6 3.53 -28.84 18.21
C SER A 6 4.88 -28.11 18.20
N VAL A 7 5.88 -28.60 17.46
CA VAL A 7 7.18 -27.91 17.35
C VAL A 7 7.69 -27.99 15.92
N ALA A 8 7.14 -27.16 15.01
CA ALA A 8 7.74 -26.98 13.67
C ALA A 8 7.31 -25.70 12.92
N ILE A 9 6.68 -24.70 13.54
CA ILE A 9 6.41 -23.39 12.90
C ILE A 9 6.68 -22.24 13.89
N GLU A 10 7.88 -22.23 14.49
CA GLU A 10 8.34 -21.12 15.34
C GLU A 10 9.79 -20.70 15.05
N LYS A 11 10.33 -21.00 13.87
CA LYS A 11 11.74 -20.68 13.53
C LYS A 11 12.01 -20.08 12.16
N ILE A 12 11.03 -19.47 11.51
CA ILE A 12 11.27 -18.69 10.27
C ILE A 12 10.42 -17.42 10.25
N TYR A 13 10.58 -16.57 11.26
CA TYR A 13 10.44 -15.10 11.12
C TYR A 13 10.92 -14.46 12.43
N GLN A 14 12.23 -14.36 12.62
CA GLN A 14 12.76 -13.28 13.45
C GLN A 14 12.92 -12.12 12.48
N PRO A 15 12.16 -11.01 12.60
CA PRO A 15 12.61 -9.77 12.00
C PRO A 15 13.80 -9.36 12.85
N GLU A 16 14.99 -9.88 12.52
CA GLU A 16 16.19 -9.09 12.77
C GLU A 16 15.87 -7.73 12.16
N GLU A 17 16.02 -6.68 12.97
CA GLU A 17 15.90 -5.30 12.56
C GLU A 17 16.90 -5.04 11.45
N VAL A 18 16.54 -5.42 10.22
CA VAL A 18 17.12 -4.89 9.02
C VAL A 18 16.54 -3.49 8.95
N PHE A 19 17.14 -2.59 9.75
CA PHE A 19 17.29 -1.21 9.34
C PHE A 19 17.94 -1.31 7.95
N PHE A 20 17.10 -1.24 6.92
CA PHE A 20 17.55 -0.91 5.60
C PHE A 20 18.03 0.53 5.77
N SER A 21 19.31 0.70 6.16
CA SER A 21 19.98 1.98 5.99
C SER A 21 19.85 2.25 4.51
N ALA A 22 18.98 3.19 4.13
CA ALA A 22 18.90 3.65 2.76
C ALA A 22 20.35 3.85 2.30
N PRO A 23 20.80 3.26 1.18
CA PRO A 23 22.21 3.30 0.77
C PRO A 23 22.69 4.71 0.35
N PHE A 24 21.92 5.72 0.72
CA PHE A 24 22.13 7.12 0.44
C PHE A 24 21.86 7.87 1.75
N ASP A 25 22.87 8.55 2.26
CA ASP A 25 22.67 9.65 3.21
C ASP A 25 21.84 10.73 2.49
N ILE A 26 20.52 10.58 2.51
CA ILE A 26 19.62 11.58 1.96
C ILE A 26 19.70 12.76 2.90
N ASP A 27 20.30 13.85 2.42
CA ASP A 27 20.35 15.12 3.13
C ASP A 27 18.94 15.47 3.62
N PRO A 28 18.73 15.59 4.95
CA PRO A 28 17.41 15.90 5.47
C PRO A 28 16.82 17.22 4.95
N SER A 29 17.67 18.11 4.41
CA SER A 29 17.26 19.35 3.74
C SER A 29 16.58 19.14 2.38
N LEU A 30 16.63 17.93 1.81
CA LEU A 30 15.87 17.52 0.63
C LEU A 30 14.43 17.10 0.96
N PHE A 31 14.15 16.75 2.23
CA PHE A 31 12.77 16.59 2.69
C PHE A 31 12.10 17.98 2.72
N GLY A 32 10.88 18.06 2.19
CA GLY A 32 10.12 19.28 1.90
C GLY A 32 10.20 19.73 0.45
N ARG A 33 10.96 19.02 -0.40
CA ARG A 33 11.18 19.37 -1.83
C ARG A 33 11.07 18.20 -2.79
N LEU A 34 10.86 16.98 -2.30
CA LEU A 34 10.65 15.83 -3.17
C LEU A 34 9.30 15.98 -3.88
N PRO A 35 9.28 16.06 -5.22
CA PRO A 35 8.01 16.04 -5.94
C PRO A 35 7.37 14.67 -5.72
N LEU A 36 6.33 14.61 -4.91
CA LEU A 36 5.51 13.41 -4.82
C LEU A 36 4.74 13.26 -6.14
N PRO A 37 4.57 12.04 -6.65
CA PRO A 37 3.73 11.80 -7.80
C PRO A 37 2.30 12.27 -7.50
N GLY A 38 1.63 12.82 -8.51
CA GLY A 38 0.25 13.26 -8.38
C GLY A 38 -0.66 12.11 -7.91
N PRO A 39 -1.70 12.41 -7.10
CA PRO A 39 -2.59 11.40 -6.56
C PRO A 39 -3.33 10.65 -7.68
N PRO A 40 -3.81 9.43 -7.42
CA PRO A 40 -4.53 8.62 -8.40
C PRO A 40 -5.89 9.17 -8.79
N ALA A 41 -6.45 10.09 -8.00
CA ALA A 41 -7.71 10.76 -8.22
C ALA A 41 -7.70 12.15 -7.58
N GLU A 42 -8.68 12.97 -7.93
CA GLU A 42 -8.95 14.23 -7.21
C GLU A 42 -9.56 13.97 -5.83
N ASP A 43 -9.50 14.97 -4.97
CA ASP A 43 -10.15 14.93 -3.66
C ASP A 43 -11.68 14.88 -3.81
N SER A 44 -12.36 14.44 -2.75
CA SER A 44 -13.81 14.52 -2.58
C SER A 44 -14.16 15.15 -1.23
N ASP A 45 -15.46 15.34 -0.99
CA ASP A 45 -15.96 15.81 0.30
C ASP A 45 -15.53 14.91 1.49
N LYS A 46 -15.25 13.62 1.22
CA LYS A 46 -14.92 12.62 2.25
C LYS A 46 -13.50 12.07 2.20
N ILE A 47 -12.77 12.28 1.12
CA ILE A 47 -11.42 11.75 0.92
C ILE A 47 -10.50 12.88 0.47
N THR A 48 -9.41 13.06 1.21
CA THR A 48 -8.35 14.02 0.88
C THR A 48 -7.04 13.28 0.70
N PHE A 49 -6.42 13.40 -0.47
CA PHE A 49 -5.10 12.85 -0.75
C PHE A 49 -4.01 13.67 -0.06
N LEU A 50 -2.98 12.97 0.43
CA LEU A 50 -1.77 13.58 0.95
C LEU A 50 -0.79 13.73 -0.21
N LYS A 51 -0.74 14.94 -0.78
CA LYS A 51 -0.06 15.29 -2.03
C LYS A 51 1.36 15.81 -1.80
N THR A 52 1.67 16.20 -0.57
CA THR A 52 3.02 16.66 -0.17
C THR A 52 3.52 15.88 1.03
N ASP A 53 4.84 15.87 1.21
CA ASP A 53 5.46 15.24 2.36
C ASP A 53 5.16 16.00 3.67
N GLU A 54 5.01 17.32 3.59
CA GLU A 54 4.49 18.15 4.70
C GLU A 54 3.10 17.70 5.14
N GLU A 55 2.17 17.49 4.20
CA GLU A 55 0.83 16.97 4.50
C GLU A 55 0.89 15.58 5.15
N MET A 56 1.77 14.69 4.68
CA MET A 56 1.99 13.38 5.28
C MET A 56 2.51 13.48 6.72
N ARG A 57 3.50 14.34 6.99
CA ARG A 57 4.06 14.57 8.33
C ARG A 57 3.02 15.15 9.28
N LEU A 58 2.25 16.14 8.82
CA LEU A 58 1.18 16.75 9.61
C LEU A 58 0.08 15.74 9.94
N ALA A 59 -0.38 14.96 8.95
CA ALA A 59 -1.34 13.88 9.17
C ALA A 59 -0.79 12.81 10.11
N GLY A 60 0.48 12.41 9.95
CA GLY A 60 1.14 11.42 10.79
C GLY A 60 1.24 11.83 12.25
N LYS A 61 1.65 13.08 12.50
CA LYS A 61 1.69 13.67 13.85
C LYS A 61 0.29 13.78 14.46
N ARG A 62 -0.69 14.25 13.67
CA ARG A 62 -2.07 14.47 14.12
C ARG A 62 -2.78 13.16 14.48
N LEU A 63 -2.58 12.12 13.68
CA LEU A 63 -3.19 10.81 13.88
C LEU A 63 -2.32 9.88 14.74
N GLY A 64 -1.05 10.24 14.99
CA GLY A 64 -0.10 9.45 15.77
C GLY A 64 0.22 8.11 15.09
N ASN A 65 0.51 8.13 13.79
CA ASN A 65 0.85 6.95 13.00
C ASN A 65 2.20 7.12 12.28
N CYS A 66 2.61 6.09 11.52
CA CYS A 66 3.92 6.00 10.87
C CYS A 66 3.97 6.61 9.47
N LEU A 67 3.09 7.55 9.12
CA LEU A 67 3.08 8.16 7.77
C LEU A 67 4.40 8.83 7.40
N ASP A 68 5.14 9.35 8.37
CA ASP A 68 6.44 9.98 8.13
C ASP A 68 7.47 9.00 7.53
N ASP A 69 7.42 7.74 7.98
CA ASP A 69 8.31 6.67 7.52
C ASP A 69 7.98 6.22 6.08
N MET A 70 6.82 6.62 5.54
CA MET A 70 6.30 6.15 4.25
C MET A 70 6.54 7.14 3.09
N ILE A 71 7.09 8.32 3.36
CA ILE A 71 7.29 9.39 2.36
C ILE A 71 8.16 8.91 1.19
N PHE A 72 9.17 8.08 1.46
CA PHE A 72 10.06 7.56 0.42
C PHE A 72 9.32 6.63 -0.55
N ASP A 73 8.47 5.74 -0.05
CA ASP A 73 7.65 4.84 -0.88
C ASP A 73 6.68 5.62 -1.76
N VAL A 74 6.13 6.73 -1.23
CA VAL A 74 5.28 7.64 -2.01
C VAL A 74 6.07 8.38 -3.07
N ALA A 75 7.26 8.89 -2.75
CA ALA A 75 8.13 9.56 -3.70
C ALA A 75 8.54 8.64 -4.87
N ASN A 76 8.66 7.34 -4.62
CA ASN A 76 8.92 6.33 -5.66
C ASN A 76 7.67 5.98 -6.51
N GLY A 77 6.49 6.48 -6.15
CA GLY A 77 5.22 6.18 -6.82
C GLY A 77 4.72 4.76 -6.61
N GLU A 78 5.23 4.07 -5.59
CA GLU A 78 4.81 2.72 -5.22
C GLU A 78 3.52 2.76 -4.39
N ARG A 79 3.32 3.83 -3.63
CA ARG A 79 2.21 3.99 -2.69
C ARG A 79 1.64 5.40 -2.74
N TYR A 80 0.38 5.51 -2.35
CA TYR A 80 -0.30 6.78 -2.13
C TYR A 80 -1.08 6.69 -0.82
N TYR A 81 -1.27 7.84 -0.17
CA TYR A 81 -2.05 7.91 1.06
C TYR A 81 -3.14 8.97 0.94
N CYS A 82 -4.31 8.65 1.48
CA CYS A 82 -5.39 9.61 1.65
C CYS A 82 -6.04 9.45 3.03
N VAL A 83 -6.78 10.48 3.42
CA VAL A 83 -7.50 10.53 4.68
C VAL A 83 -9.00 10.59 4.40
N TRP A 84 -9.73 9.66 5.00
CA TRP A 84 -11.17 9.77 5.16
C TRP A 84 -11.49 10.81 6.23
N THR A 85 -12.27 11.83 5.87
CA THR A 85 -12.55 13.00 6.72
C THR A 85 -13.76 12.82 7.65
N GLY A 86 -14.43 11.66 7.62
CA GLY A 86 -15.48 11.32 8.58
C GLY A 86 -14.95 11.18 10.01
N THR A 87 -15.85 11.00 10.97
CA THR A 87 -15.48 10.77 12.39
C THR A 87 -15.72 9.32 12.78
N PRO A 88 -14.70 8.54 13.18
CA PRO A 88 -13.28 8.92 13.26
C PRO A 88 -12.60 9.00 11.89
N GLU A 89 -11.53 9.81 11.80
CA GLU A 89 -10.71 9.88 10.59
C GLU A 89 -9.93 8.59 10.39
N VAL A 90 -9.71 8.24 9.12
CA VAL A 90 -9.04 7.00 8.71
C VAL A 90 -7.96 7.32 7.69
N VAL A 91 -6.74 6.84 7.92
CA VAL A 91 -5.69 6.80 6.89
C VAL A 91 -5.89 5.58 6.03
N ILE A 92 -5.84 5.78 4.72
CA ILE A 92 -5.99 4.75 3.71
C ILE A 92 -4.71 4.70 2.92
N GLU A 93 -4.15 3.51 2.80
CA GLU A 93 -3.02 3.21 1.92
C GLU A 93 -3.54 2.69 0.58
N LEU A 94 -2.92 3.13 -0.51
CA LEU A 94 -3.16 2.64 -1.86
C LEU A 94 -1.83 2.20 -2.47
N PHE A 95 -1.76 0.95 -2.92
CA PHE A 95 -0.61 0.46 -3.66
C PHE A 95 -0.80 0.72 -5.15
N ASN A 96 0.23 1.23 -5.80
CA ASN A 96 0.31 1.26 -7.26
C ASN A 96 0.68 -0.15 -7.75
N ASP A 97 -0.32 -0.90 -8.20
CA ASP A 97 -0.14 -2.26 -8.70
C ASP A 97 -0.33 -2.31 -10.22
N ALA A 98 0.48 -1.50 -10.91
CA ALA A 98 0.56 -1.50 -12.36
C ALA A 98 0.92 -2.91 -12.90
N PRO A 99 0.30 -3.37 -14.01
CA PRO A 99 -0.57 -2.61 -14.92
C PRO A 99 -2.05 -2.61 -14.52
N THR A 100 -2.44 -3.31 -13.45
CA THR A 100 -3.86 -3.49 -13.08
C THR A 100 -4.50 -2.28 -12.41
N GLY A 101 -3.72 -1.26 -12.05
CA GLY A 101 -4.21 -0.03 -11.43
C GLY A 101 -3.82 0.01 -9.96
N PHE A 102 -4.78 0.30 -9.08
CA PHE A 102 -4.52 0.45 -7.65
C PHE A 102 -5.09 -0.72 -6.86
N LYS A 103 -4.41 -1.07 -5.78
CA LYS A 103 -4.90 -2.00 -4.77
C LYS A 103 -5.09 -1.26 -3.45
N ILE A 104 -6.22 -1.49 -2.79
CA ILE A 104 -6.46 -0.88 -1.48
C ILE A 104 -5.62 -1.62 -0.44
N GLY A 105 -4.80 -0.87 0.28
CA GLY A 105 -3.95 -1.36 1.34
C GLY A 105 -4.63 -1.30 2.71
N PRO A 106 -3.83 -1.46 3.78
CA PRO A 106 -4.25 -1.21 5.14
C PRO A 106 -4.98 0.13 5.32
N MET A 107 -6.05 0.10 6.11
CA MET A 107 -6.71 1.28 6.63
C MET A 107 -6.49 1.34 8.14
N LYS A 108 -6.13 2.52 8.65
CA LYS A 108 -5.81 2.69 10.08
C LYS A 108 -6.45 3.94 10.65
N LEU A 109 -7.05 3.78 11.83
CA LEU A 109 -7.44 4.88 12.69
C LEU A 109 -6.20 5.49 13.37
N ALA A 110 -6.42 6.58 14.09
CA ALA A 110 -5.40 7.17 14.95
C ALA A 110 -4.72 6.13 15.86
N ARG A 111 -3.40 6.28 16.03
CA ARG A 111 -2.52 5.36 16.77
C ARG A 111 -2.52 3.93 16.22
N ASN A 112 -2.61 3.81 14.90
CA ASN A 112 -2.59 2.54 14.17
C ASN A 112 -3.68 1.54 14.60
N LYS A 113 -4.81 2.04 15.12
CA LYS A 113 -5.93 1.19 15.54
C LYS A 113 -6.69 0.63 14.34
N GLU A 114 -7.29 -0.54 14.54
CA GLU A 114 -8.13 -1.17 13.53
C GLU A 114 -9.40 -0.36 13.24
N VAL A 115 -9.82 -0.40 11.97
CA VAL A 115 -11.02 0.27 11.50
C VAL A 115 -12.21 -0.68 11.61
N PRO A 116 -13.33 -0.25 12.21
CA PRO A 116 -14.57 -1.03 12.23
C PRO A 116 -15.06 -1.41 10.83
N GLU A 117 -15.60 -2.63 10.68
CA GLU A 117 -16.02 -3.18 9.39
C GLU A 117 -17.05 -2.31 8.63
N HIS A 118 -17.96 -1.64 9.36
CA HIS A 118 -18.93 -0.75 8.73
C HIS A 118 -18.25 0.45 8.05
N LEU A 119 -17.22 1.04 8.68
CA LEU A 119 -16.45 2.13 8.08
C LEU A 119 -15.61 1.66 6.90
N LEU A 120 -15.03 0.44 6.97
CA LEU A 120 -14.31 -0.13 5.83
C LEU A 120 -15.20 -0.18 4.57
N ARG A 121 -16.46 -0.61 4.73
CA ARG A 121 -17.43 -0.65 3.62
C ARG A 121 -17.79 0.74 3.10
N GLU A 122 -18.00 1.70 3.99
CA GLU A 122 -18.30 3.08 3.60
C GLU A 122 -17.14 3.72 2.83
N ILE A 123 -15.92 3.56 3.31
CA ILE A 123 -14.70 4.06 2.68
C ILE A 123 -14.49 3.38 1.32
N ALA A 124 -14.65 2.06 1.24
CA ALA A 124 -14.51 1.33 -0.01
C ALA A 124 -15.50 1.82 -1.08
N ASN A 125 -16.75 2.11 -0.70
CA ASN A 125 -17.74 2.66 -1.63
C ASN A 125 -17.33 4.04 -2.17
N GLU A 126 -16.78 4.91 -1.32
CA GLU A 126 -16.33 6.23 -1.75
C GLU A 126 -15.11 6.15 -2.67
N LEU A 127 -14.16 5.27 -2.38
CA LEU A 127 -13.01 5.02 -3.26
C LEU A 127 -13.47 4.55 -4.65
N VAL A 128 -14.50 3.69 -4.72
CA VAL A 128 -15.09 3.27 -5.99
C VAL A 128 -15.73 4.43 -6.74
N LEU A 129 -16.39 5.36 -6.05
CA LEU A 129 -16.94 6.58 -6.66
C LEU A 129 -15.84 7.49 -7.25
N LEU A 130 -14.63 7.45 -6.68
CA LEU A 130 -13.44 8.11 -7.22
C LEU A 130 -12.73 7.31 -8.32
N GLY A 131 -13.30 6.18 -8.74
CA GLY A 131 -12.71 5.32 -9.77
C GLY A 131 -11.61 4.39 -9.27
N ILE A 132 -11.32 4.38 -7.96
CA ILE A 132 -10.33 3.51 -7.32
C ILE A 132 -11.01 2.19 -6.95
N LYS A 133 -10.73 1.14 -7.72
CA LYS A 133 -11.28 -0.20 -7.50
C LYS A 133 -10.23 -1.08 -6.84
N ASP A 134 -10.61 -1.81 -5.79
CA ASP A 134 -9.74 -2.80 -5.17
C ASP A 134 -9.63 -4.04 -6.06
N LEU A 135 -8.64 -4.02 -6.95
CA LEU A 135 -8.42 -5.12 -7.87
C LEU A 135 -7.46 -6.17 -7.26
N PRO A 136 -7.67 -7.46 -7.54
CA PRO A 136 -6.71 -8.49 -7.17
C PRO A 136 -5.33 -8.15 -7.75
N SER A 137 -4.29 -8.36 -6.95
CA SER A 137 -2.94 -8.09 -7.44
C SER A 137 -2.58 -9.02 -8.60
N TRP A 138 -2.08 -8.47 -9.70
CA TRP A 138 -1.61 -9.25 -10.86
C TRP A 138 -0.45 -10.20 -10.50
N ARG A 139 0.27 -9.91 -9.40
CA ARG A 139 1.37 -10.75 -8.91
C ARG A 139 0.89 -12.11 -8.41
N LEU A 140 -0.35 -12.21 -7.90
CA LEU A 140 -0.92 -13.47 -7.39
C LEU A 140 -1.19 -14.46 -8.54
N PRO A 141 -1.95 -14.11 -9.60
CA PRO A 141 -2.06 -14.95 -10.78
C PRO A 141 -0.70 -15.26 -11.40
N LEU A 142 0.23 -14.30 -11.47
CA LEU A 142 1.54 -14.57 -12.06
C LEU A 142 2.35 -15.57 -11.23
N THR A 143 2.35 -15.49 -9.91
CA THR A 143 3.08 -16.45 -9.07
C THR A 143 2.48 -17.86 -9.15
N ASP A 144 1.16 -17.97 -9.21
CA ASP A 144 0.49 -19.26 -9.42
C ASP A 144 0.72 -19.80 -10.85
N LEU A 145 0.73 -18.92 -11.85
CA LEU A 145 1.03 -19.25 -13.25
C LEU A 145 2.50 -19.65 -13.45
N LEU A 146 3.42 -18.99 -12.74
CA LEU A 146 4.85 -19.32 -12.74
C LEU A 146 5.14 -20.64 -12.03
N ARG A 147 4.28 -21.05 -11.10
CA ARG A 147 4.34 -22.35 -10.42
C ARG A 147 3.54 -23.44 -11.16
N SER A 148 2.73 -23.05 -12.14
CA SER A 148 1.94 -23.97 -12.93
C SER A 148 2.83 -24.72 -13.94
N PRO A 149 2.59 -26.02 -14.19
CA PRO A 149 3.26 -26.75 -15.27
C PRO A 149 3.00 -26.16 -16.66
N HIS A 150 2.05 -25.23 -16.80
CA HIS A 150 1.70 -24.52 -18.03
C HIS A 150 2.36 -23.14 -18.17
N VAL A 151 3.42 -22.86 -17.41
CA VAL A 151 4.07 -21.55 -17.40
C VAL A 151 4.55 -21.10 -18.79
N ASP A 152 4.95 -22.05 -19.65
CA ASP A 152 5.45 -21.72 -20.99
C ASP A 152 4.32 -21.31 -21.95
N ASP A 153 3.11 -21.87 -21.79
CA ASP A 153 1.92 -21.46 -22.53
C ASP A 153 1.50 -20.02 -22.14
N ALA A 154 1.59 -19.73 -20.85
CA ALA A 154 1.35 -18.40 -20.32
C ALA A 154 2.37 -17.36 -20.80
N LYS A 155 3.67 -17.70 -20.78
CA LYS A 155 4.72 -16.83 -21.35
C LYS A 155 4.46 -16.54 -22.82
N ALA A 156 4.05 -17.55 -23.60
CA ALA A 156 3.74 -17.39 -25.02
C ALA A 156 2.51 -16.48 -25.23
N TYR A 157 1.46 -16.62 -24.43
CA TYR A 157 0.27 -15.76 -24.46
C TYR A 157 0.62 -14.29 -24.15
N TRP A 158 1.38 -14.04 -23.08
CA TRP A 158 1.79 -12.68 -22.70
C TRP A 158 2.78 -12.05 -23.68
N ALA A 159 3.66 -12.84 -24.30
CA ALA A 159 4.54 -12.36 -25.36
C ALA A 159 3.74 -11.90 -26.58
N GLY A 160 2.67 -12.62 -26.94
CA GLY A 160 1.77 -12.25 -28.05
C GLY A 160 1.02 -10.92 -27.82
N LEU A 161 0.65 -10.62 -26.57
CA LEU A 161 -0.01 -9.36 -26.21
C LEU A 161 0.91 -8.13 -26.29
N ARG A 162 2.24 -8.30 -26.34
CA ARG A 162 3.21 -7.18 -26.45
C ARG A 162 3.54 -6.77 -27.88
N VAL A 163 3.12 -7.54 -28.88
CA VAL A 163 3.41 -7.28 -30.31
C VAL A 163 2.17 -6.82 -31.08
N ALA A 164 1.03 -6.63 -30.39
CA ALA A 164 -0.24 -6.20 -30.96
C ALA A 164 -0.56 -4.74 -30.60
#